data_AF-A0A927LE44-F1
#
_entry.id   AF-A0A927LE44-F1
#
_cell.length_a   1.000
_cell.length_b   1.000
_cell.length_c   1.000
_cell.angle_alpha   90.00
_cell.angle_beta   90.00
_cell.angle_gamma   90.00
#
_symmetry.space_group_name_H-M   'P 1'
#
loop_
_entity.id
_entity.type
_entity.pdbx_description
1 polymer ?
#
loop_
_entity_poly.entity_id
_entity_poly.type
_entity_poly.pdbx_seq_one_letter_code
_entity_poly.pdbx_strand_id
1 'polypeptide(L)'
;MTGPEDAVAGTAEDLVADARSLGVPASTRMVKDWVENGLLARPQFRKSTQRGSDPGLFAPEQRVLFGKLIEAKLRSPLPRVPHHTVVPVIISMWLSDDRVITEDQARRALRTYARSAGRRSLASRTATARAVIEQFAHPEATRQARRDVELLLLDGEKSRCPRWDTLVPAMKDLAAPWRHDADGLSRLDARTIGLPEMPVTFDYAIGLWMVKGEVTQQLEMESIQPHALLLAREEFRCGWAAYQNDRAALAARGGADAALFAEPTGSEARIREHVDSFTSTLGRVAGLADPVFDAVRAGLRRR
;
A
#
# COMPACT_ATOMS: atom_id res chain seq x y z
N MET A 1 10.92 -31.52 -4.54
CA MET A 1 10.39 -30.29 -3.92
C MET A 1 9.02 -30.66 -3.38
N THR A 2 8.94 -30.98 -2.10
CA THR A 2 7.74 -31.47 -1.43
C THR A 2 6.64 -30.39 -1.48
N GLY A 3 5.43 -30.78 -1.86
CA GLY A 3 4.29 -29.87 -1.91
C GLY A 3 3.92 -29.38 -0.50
N PRO A 4 3.07 -28.35 -0.36
CA PRO A 4 2.58 -27.94 0.95
C PRO A 4 1.90 -29.07 1.74
N GLU A 5 1.41 -30.11 1.05
CA GLU A 5 0.77 -31.30 1.61
C GLU A 5 1.75 -32.30 2.24
N ASP A 6 3.04 -32.24 1.89
CA ASP A 6 4.09 -33.13 2.42
C ASP A 6 4.90 -32.48 3.57
N ALA A 7 4.67 -31.19 3.84
CA ALA A 7 5.39 -30.48 4.87
C ALA A 7 4.90 -30.89 6.27
N VAL A 8 5.82 -31.16 7.18
CA VAL A 8 5.51 -31.49 8.57
C VAL A 8 5.73 -30.25 9.44
N ALA A 9 4.86 -30.06 10.44
CA ALA A 9 5.04 -29.05 11.47
C ALA A 9 6.44 -29.13 12.09
N GLY A 10 7.04 -27.98 12.43
CA GLY A 10 8.42 -27.92 12.90
C GLY A 10 8.65 -26.86 13.97
N THR A 11 9.72 -27.00 14.75
CA THR A 11 10.14 -25.99 15.73
C THR A 11 10.92 -24.85 15.07
N ALA A 12 11.31 -23.85 15.84
CA ALA A 12 12.19 -22.79 15.35
C ALA A 12 13.56 -23.34 14.90
N GLU A 13 14.06 -24.40 15.53
CA GLU A 13 15.29 -25.10 15.14
C GLU A 13 15.13 -25.79 13.78
N ASP A 14 13.97 -26.39 13.50
CA ASP A 14 13.69 -26.99 12.18
C ASP A 14 13.71 -25.94 11.08
N LEU A 15 13.09 -24.77 11.30
CA LEU A 15 13.16 -23.65 10.36
C LEU A 15 14.62 -23.18 10.16
N VAL A 16 15.42 -23.12 11.24
CA VAL A 16 16.85 -22.79 11.12
C VAL A 16 17.61 -23.84 10.30
N ALA A 17 17.30 -25.11 10.48
CA ALA A 17 17.90 -26.19 9.69
C ALA A 17 17.51 -26.08 8.21
N ASP A 18 16.24 -25.80 7.91
CA ASP A 18 15.76 -25.57 6.54
C ASP A 18 16.52 -24.41 5.88
N ALA A 19 16.65 -23.28 6.58
CA ALA A 19 17.40 -22.12 6.06
C ALA A 19 18.87 -22.46 5.77
N ARG A 20 19.51 -23.21 6.67
CA ARG A 20 20.92 -23.65 6.49
C ARG A 20 21.06 -24.61 5.33
N SER A 21 20.07 -25.48 5.09
CA SER A 21 20.06 -26.37 3.92
C SER A 21 20.01 -25.59 2.60
N LEU A 22 19.42 -24.39 2.62
CA LEU A 22 19.41 -23.43 1.51
C LEU A 22 20.64 -22.50 1.48
N GLY A 23 21.66 -22.77 2.30
CA GLY A 23 22.89 -21.98 2.37
C GLY A 23 22.76 -20.64 3.12
N VAL A 24 21.65 -20.40 3.85
CA VAL A 24 21.42 -19.14 4.56
C VAL A 24 21.83 -19.25 6.02
N PRO A 25 22.68 -18.34 6.53
CA PRO A 25 22.97 -18.28 7.95
C PRO A 25 21.70 -17.87 8.72
N ALA A 26 21.15 -18.80 9.49
CA ALA A 26 19.94 -18.59 10.29
C ALA A 26 20.16 -18.87 11.78
N SER A 27 19.34 -18.20 12.59
CA SER A 27 19.25 -18.36 14.05
C SER A 27 17.80 -18.32 14.50
N THR A 28 17.50 -18.87 15.68
CA THR A 28 16.17 -18.81 16.29
C THR A 28 15.73 -17.36 16.56
N ARG A 29 16.69 -16.44 16.80
CA ARG A 29 16.44 -15.00 16.88
C ARG A 29 15.90 -14.44 15.56
N MET A 30 16.43 -14.88 14.41
CA MET A 30 15.91 -14.49 13.11
C MET A 30 14.45 -14.94 12.94
N VAL A 31 14.15 -16.19 13.31
CA VAL A 31 12.77 -16.72 13.26
C VAL A 31 11.85 -15.90 14.15
N LYS A 32 12.27 -15.58 15.38
CA LYS A 32 11.51 -14.71 16.29
C LYS A 32 11.25 -13.31 15.70
N ASP A 33 12.27 -12.70 15.11
CA ASP A 33 12.15 -11.39 14.44
C ASP A 33 11.16 -11.46 13.26
N TRP A 34 11.15 -12.55 12.50
CA TRP A 34 10.18 -12.76 11.42
C TRP A 34 8.75 -12.88 11.96
N VAL A 35 8.54 -13.57 13.07
CA VAL A 35 7.23 -13.63 13.76
C VAL A 35 6.79 -12.23 14.23
N GLU A 36 7.69 -11.47 14.85
CA GLU A 36 7.41 -10.11 15.37
C GLU A 36 7.04 -9.11 14.27
N ASN A 37 7.64 -9.25 13.09
CA ASN A 37 7.35 -8.42 11.92
C ASN A 37 6.14 -8.90 11.09
N GLY A 38 5.54 -10.04 11.44
CA GLY A 38 4.41 -10.62 10.71
C GLY A 38 4.80 -11.40 9.45
N LEU A 39 6.08 -11.72 9.26
CA LEU A 39 6.52 -12.60 8.17
C LEU A 39 6.13 -14.07 8.41
N LEU A 40 6.01 -14.46 9.68
CA LEU A 40 5.52 -15.78 10.11
C LEU A 40 4.43 -15.63 11.18
N ALA A 41 3.56 -16.62 11.28
CA ALA A 41 2.63 -16.76 12.39
C ALA A 41 3.37 -17.13 13.69
N ARG A 42 2.75 -16.86 14.85
CA ARG A 42 3.29 -17.33 16.13
C ARG A 42 3.23 -18.86 16.17
N PRO A 43 4.26 -19.54 16.71
CA PRO A 43 4.18 -20.98 16.91
C PRO A 43 3.09 -21.32 17.92
N GLN A 44 2.46 -22.48 17.73
CA GLN A 44 1.48 -23.04 18.65
C GLN A 44 2.18 -23.91 19.69
N PHE A 45 1.79 -23.76 20.96
CA PHE A 45 2.31 -24.58 22.05
C PHE A 45 1.37 -25.76 22.28
N ARG A 46 1.91 -26.98 22.35
CA ARG A 46 1.14 -28.15 22.77
C ARG A 46 0.82 -27.98 24.26
N LYS A 47 -0.47 -27.97 24.62
CA LYS A 47 -0.93 -27.81 26.02
C LYS A 47 -0.69 -29.06 26.89
N SER A 48 0.19 -29.98 26.49
CA SER A 48 0.15 -31.35 27.00
C SER A 48 0.88 -31.60 28.31
N THR A 49 1.55 -30.63 28.94
CA THR A 49 2.19 -30.89 30.24
C THR A 49 2.01 -29.76 31.25
N GLN A 50 1.69 -30.14 32.50
CA GLN A 50 1.40 -29.26 33.63
C GLN A 50 2.64 -28.47 34.14
N ARG A 51 3.83 -28.69 33.56
CA ARG A 51 5.11 -28.07 33.98
C ARG A 51 6.16 -27.86 32.84
N GLY A 52 5.84 -28.06 31.56
CA GLY A 52 6.86 -28.12 30.49
C GLY A 52 7.02 -26.87 29.62
N SER A 53 8.28 -26.48 29.41
CA SER A 53 8.74 -25.49 28.41
C SER A 53 8.78 -26.09 27.00
N ASP A 54 7.68 -26.70 26.55
CA ASP A 54 7.64 -27.39 25.25
C ASP A 54 7.93 -26.39 24.11
N PRO A 55 8.75 -26.76 23.11
CA PRO A 55 9.05 -25.87 22.01
C PRO A 55 7.79 -25.58 21.20
N GLY A 56 7.60 -24.32 20.83
CA GLY A 56 6.49 -23.92 19.97
C GLY A 56 6.63 -24.53 18.58
N LEU A 57 5.51 -25.02 18.02
CA LEU A 57 5.45 -25.62 16.69
C LEU A 57 4.84 -24.67 15.67
N PHE A 58 5.52 -24.51 14.55
CA PHE A 58 5.00 -23.87 13.35
C PHE A 58 4.22 -24.88 12.52
N ALA A 59 3.07 -24.46 12.01
CA ALA A 59 2.26 -25.28 11.10
C ALA A 59 3.03 -25.57 9.79
N PRO A 60 2.74 -26.69 9.09
CA PRO A 60 3.35 -27.03 7.80
C PRO A 60 3.42 -25.87 6.81
N GLU A 61 2.33 -25.12 6.68
CA GLU A 61 2.17 -24.02 5.74
C GLU A 61 3.14 -22.87 6.07
N GLN A 62 3.44 -22.67 7.35
CA GLN A 62 4.38 -21.64 7.81
C GLN A 62 5.83 -22.03 7.54
N ARG A 63 6.15 -23.33 7.61
CA ARG A 63 7.47 -23.86 7.23
C ARG A 63 7.71 -23.72 5.72
N VAL A 64 6.68 -24.02 4.91
CA VAL A 64 6.71 -23.78 3.46
C VAL A 64 6.83 -22.29 3.13
N LEU A 65 6.05 -21.45 3.80
CA LEU A 65 6.13 -19.99 3.66
C LEU A 65 7.55 -19.50 3.97
N PHE A 66 8.15 -19.96 5.06
CA PHE A 66 9.50 -19.61 5.46
C PHE A 66 10.53 -19.89 4.37
N GLY A 67 10.49 -21.10 3.77
CA GLY A 67 11.36 -21.47 2.65
C GLY A 67 11.18 -20.55 1.45
N LYS A 68 9.93 -20.30 1.03
CA LYS A 68 9.61 -19.41 -0.11
C LYS A 68 10.11 -17.98 0.11
N LEU A 69 10.01 -17.47 1.34
CA LEU A 69 10.51 -16.14 1.70
C LEU A 69 12.04 -16.09 1.67
N ILE A 70 12.72 -17.16 2.08
CA ILE A 70 14.19 -17.26 1.97
C ILE A 70 14.61 -17.25 0.49
N GLU A 71 14.00 -18.08 -0.34
CA GLU A 71 14.29 -18.12 -1.78
C GLU A 71 14.01 -16.77 -2.45
N ALA A 72 12.94 -16.08 -2.06
CA ALA A 72 12.65 -14.73 -2.53
C ALA A 72 13.74 -13.73 -2.11
N LYS A 73 14.22 -13.81 -0.87
CA LYS A 73 15.33 -12.95 -0.39
C LYS A 73 16.64 -13.25 -1.11
N LEU A 74 16.95 -14.51 -1.41
CA LEU A 74 18.17 -14.92 -2.12
C LEU A 74 18.23 -14.43 -3.57
N ARG A 75 17.08 -14.24 -4.21
CA ARG A 75 17.01 -13.64 -5.56
C ARG A 75 17.26 -12.13 -5.57
N SER A 76 17.27 -11.48 -4.42
CA SER A 76 17.49 -10.04 -4.34
C SER A 76 18.95 -9.70 -4.58
N PRO A 77 19.27 -8.64 -5.34
CA PRO A 77 20.64 -8.15 -5.48
C PRO A 77 21.16 -7.47 -4.21
N LEU A 78 20.31 -7.27 -3.20
CA LEU A 78 20.71 -6.59 -1.96
C LEU A 78 21.41 -7.56 -1.00
N PRO A 79 22.55 -7.17 -0.40
CA PRO A 79 23.28 -8.01 0.56
C PRO A 79 22.47 -8.27 1.84
N ARG A 80 21.52 -7.38 2.17
CA ARG A 80 20.56 -7.56 3.25
C ARG A 80 19.20 -7.04 2.80
N VAL A 81 18.22 -7.94 2.67
CA VAL A 81 16.84 -7.59 2.30
C VAL A 81 16.06 -7.15 3.54
N PRO A 82 15.66 -5.87 3.63
CA PRO A 82 14.83 -5.39 4.73
C PRO A 82 13.46 -6.09 4.80
N HIS A 83 12.89 -6.21 5.99
CA HIS A 83 11.59 -6.86 6.17
C HIS A 83 10.46 -6.15 5.44
N HIS A 84 10.49 -4.81 5.42
CA HIS A 84 9.48 -4.02 4.73
C HIS A 84 9.43 -4.26 3.22
N THR A 85 10.49 -4.79 2.60
CA THR A 85 10.50 -5.17 1.17
C THR A 85 9.72 -6.47 0.93
N VAL A 86 9.65 -7.35 1.94
CA VAL A 86 9.03 -8.67 1.84
C VAL A 86 7.62 -8.70 2.43
N VAL A 87 7.35 -7.85 3.42
CA VAL A 87 6.03 -7.71 4.06
C VAL A 87 4.86 -7.53 3.06
N PRO A 88 4.98 -6.75 1.97
CA PRO A 88 3.92 -6.66 0.96
C PRO A 88 3.51 -8.02 0.36
N VAL A 89 4.44 -8.97 0.27
CA VAL A 89 4.14 -10.34 -0.19
C VAL A 89 3.17 -11.02 0.78
N ILE A 90 3.42 -10.91 2.09
CA ILE A 90 2.55 -11.48 3.13
C ILE A 90 1.16 -10.86 3.09
N ILE A 91 1.09 -9.53 2.96
CA ILE A 91 -0.18 -8.82 2.88
C ILE A 91 -0.92 -9.26 1.62
N SER A 92 -0.26 -9.30 0.47
CA SER A 92 -0.86 -9.76 -0.80
C SER A 92 -1.36 -11.21 -0.73
N MET A 93 -0.60 -12.12 -0.11
CA MET A 93 -1.03 -13.51 0.12
C MET A 93 -2.27 -13.57 0.99
N TRP A 94 -2.30 -12.82 2.10
CA TRP A 94 -3.49 -12.71 2.95
C TRP A 94 -4.67 -12.14 2.17
N LEU A 95 -4.49 -11.08 1.40
CA LEU A 95 -5.56 -10.51 0.58
C LEU A 95 -6.10 -11.51 -0.46
N SER A 96 -5.32 -12.51 -0.87
CA SER A 96 -5.71 -13.49 -1.89
C SER A 96 -6.26 -14.81 -1.33
N ASP A 97 -5.74 -15.28 -0.19
CA ASP A 97 -5.99 -16.63 0.34
C ASP A 97 -6.09 -16.61 1.88
N ASP A 98 -6.90 -17.51 2.43
CA ASP A 98 -7.16 -17.73 3.86
C ASP A 98 -6.33 -18.87 4.47
N ARG A 99 -5.65 -19.67 3.65
CA ARG A 99 -5.02 -20.91 4.10
C ARG A 99 -3.70 -20.73 4.84
N VAL A 100 -2.90 -19.75 4.43
CA VAL A 100 -1.49 -19.66 4.88
C VAL A 100 -1.30 -18.56 5.92
N ILE A 101 -1.89 -17.38 5.71
CA ILE A 101 -1.63 -16.20 6.55
C ILE A 101 -2.75 -16.01 7.56
N THR A 102 -2.42 -16.13 8.85
CA THR A 102 -3.39 -15.91 9.92
C THR A 102 -3.71 -14.42 10.09
N GLU A 103 -4.87 -14.09 10.66
CA GLU A 103 -5.27 -12.70 10.90
C GLU A 103 -4.26 -11.94 11.79
N ASP A 104 -3.78 -12.59 12.84
CA ASP A 104 -2.78 -12.06 13.76
C ASP A 104 -1.43 -11.82 13.07
N GLN A 105 -1.05 -12.69 12.13
CA GLN A 105 0.12 -12.49 11.26
C GLN A 105 -0.08 -11.30 10.33
N ALA A 106 -1.24 -11.22 9.65
CA ALA A 106 -1.56 -10.13 8.73
C ALA A 106 -1.59 -8.77 9.43
N ARG A 107 -2.15 -8.69 10.64
CA ARG A 107 -2.13 -7.46 11.47
C ARG A 107 -0.71 -6.99 11.77
N ARG A 108 0.19 -7.90 12.17
CA ARG A 108 1.61 -7.55 12.38
C ARG A 108 2.28 -7.10 11.08
N ALA A 109 2.00 -7.79 9.97
CA ALA A 109 2.55 -7.44 8.67
C ALA A 109 2.09 -6.03 8.24
N LEU A 110 0.80 -5.72 8.37
CA LEU A 110 0.24 -4.39 8.09
C LEU A 110 0.86 -3.30 8.97
N ARG A 111 1.06 -3.56 10.26
CA ARG A 111 1.76 -2.64 11.16
C ARG A 111 3.21 -2.41 10.74
N THR A 112 3.94 -3.47 10.36
CA THR A 112 5.31 -3.37 9.85
C THR A 112 5.36 -2.60 8.53
N TYR A 113 4.40 -2.84 7.64
CA TYR A 113 4.26 -2.11 6.38
C TYR A 113 4.05 -0.62 6.65
N ALA A 114 3.10 -0.29 7.53
CA ALA A 114 2.76 1.09 7.88
C ALA A 114 3.97 1.84 8.44
N ARG A 115 4.71 1.23 9.40
CA ARG A 115 5.95 1.79 9.96
C ARG A 115 7.02 2.10 8.92
N SER A 116 7.05 1.34 7.82
CA SER A 116 7.96 1.58 6.72
C SER A 116 7.43 2.61 5.73
N ALA A 117 6.14 2.54 5.40
CA ALA A 117 5.46 3.46 4.50
C ALA A 117 5.43 4.89 5.07
N GLY A 118 5.34 5.04 6.39
CA GLY A 118 5.46 6.32 7.09
C GLY A 118 6.87 6.93 7.07
N ARG A 119 7.91 6.14 6.75
CA ARG A 119 9.34 6.55 6.75
C ARG A 119 9.91 6.76 5.34
N ARG A 120 9.09 7.25 4.40
CA ARG A 120 9.55 7.52 3.03
C ARG A 120 10.64 8.62 3.00
N SER A 121 11.68 8.38 2.22
CA SER A 121 12.73 9.38 1.97
C SER A 121 12.15 10.59 1.23
N LEU A 122 12.77 11.76 1.40
CA LEU A 122 12.37 12.97 0.67
C LEU A 122 12.33 12.71 -0.85
N ALA A 123 13.32 12.00 -1.39
CA ALA A 123 13.37 11.65 -2.81
C ALA A 123 12.15 10.83 -3.27
N SER A 124 11.71 9.84 -2.48
CA SER A 124 10.52 9.03 -2.79
C SER A 124 9.24 9.86 -2.71
N ARG A 125 9.13 10.75 -1.71
CA ARG A 125 8.00 11.67 -1.56
C ARG A 125 7.91 12.66 -2.72
N THR A 126 9.05 13.25 -3.10
CA THR A 126 9.15 14.14 -4.28
C THR A 126 8.78 13.41 -5.56
N ALA A 127 9.25 12.19 -5.77
CA ALA A 127 8.88 11.40 -6.96
C ALA A 127 7.37 11.13 -7.02
N THR A 128 6.75 10.82 -5.88
CA THR A 128 5.29 10.62 -5.79
C THR A 128 4.53 11.92 -6.09
N ALA A 129 4.93 13.03 -5.47
CA ALA A 129 4.32 14.34 -5.71
C ALA A 129 4.41 14.73 -7.19
N ARG A 130 5.57 14.54 -7.83
CA ARG A 130 5.75 14.76 -9.27
C ARG A 130 4.84 13.88 -10.11
N ALA A 131 4.76 12.59 -9.81
CA ALA A 131 3.88 11.68 -10.55
C ALA A 131 2.40 12.12 -10.50
N VAL A 132 1.95 12.63 -9.35
CA VAL A 132 0.60 13.23 -9.22
C VAL A 132 0.51 14.52 -10.04
N ILE A 133 1.46 15.44 -9.90
CA ILE A 133 1.47 16.72 -10.64
C ILE A 133 1.41 16.49 -12.15
N GLU A 134 2.20 15.58 -12.70
CA GLU A 134 2.24 15.29 -14.14
C GLU A 134 0.90 14.79 -14.69
N GLN A 135 0.09 14.11 -13.89
CA GLN A 135 -1.24 13.67 -14.31
C GLN A 135 -2.20 14.86 -14.52
N PHE A 136 -2.09 15.90 -13.69
CA PHE A 136 -3.02 17.04 -13.71
C PHE A 136 -2.46 18.29 -14.38
N ALA A 137 -1.15 18.37 -14.62
CA ALA A 137 -0.52 19.57 -15.15
C ALA A 137 -0.76 19.75 -16.64
N HIS A 138 -1.23 20.92 -17.06
CA HIS A 138 -1.33 21.26 -18.47
C HIS A 138 0.04 21.13 -19.17
N PRO A 139 0.13 20.68 -20.43
CA PRO A 139 1.39 20.62 -21.18
C PRO A 139 2.18 21.94 -21.15
N GLU A 140 1.47 23.08 -21.15
CA GLU A 140 2.04 24.43 -21.10
C GLU A 140 2.25 24.97 -19.67
N ALA A 141 1.93 24.20 -18.62
CA ALA A 141 2.16 24.61 -17.25
C ALA A 141 3.66 24.83 -16.99
N THR A 142 4.00 26.01 -16.45
CA THR A 142 5.39 26.41 -16.24
C THR A 142 6.10 25.51 -15.22
N ARG A 143 7.44 25.44 -15.33
CA ARG A 143 8.26 24.74 -14.33
C ARG A 143 8.08 25.30 -12.93
N GLN A 144 7.83 26.61 -12.81
CA GLN A 144 7.59 27.26 -11.52
C GLN A 144 6.25 26.81 -10.92
N ALA A 145 5.16 26.80 -11.70
CA ALA A 145 3.86 26.33 -11.23
C ALA A 145 3.91 24.86 -10.74
N ARG A 146 4.60 24.00 -11.50
CA ARG A 146 4.85 22.60 -11.09
C ARG A 146 5.61 22.52 -9.77
N ARG A 147 6.65 23.35 -9.60
CA ARG A 147 7.46 23.41 -8.38
C ARG A 147 6.69 23.93 -7.17
N ASP A 148 5.85 24.95 -7.36
CA ASP A 148 5.06 25.55 -6.28
C ASP A 148 4.05 24.53 -5.73
N VAL A 149 3.34 23.83 -6.62
CA VAL A 149 2.45 22.72 -6.23
C VAL A 149 3.23 21.60 -5.53
N GLU A 150 4.40 21.20 -6.04
CA GLU A 150 5.24 20.18 -5.41
C GLU A 150 5.59 20.54 -3.97
N LEU A 151 5.99 21.80 -3.72
CA LEU A 151 6.32 22.28 -2.38
C LEU A 151 5.09 22.28 -1.46
N LEU A 152 3.93 22.71 -1.95
CA LEU A 152 2.68 22.72 -1.18
C LEU A 152 2.22 21.30 -0.81
N LEU A 153 2.38 20.34 -1.72
CA LEU A 153 2.08 18.93 -1.46
C LEU A 153 3.04 18.33 -0.43
N LEU A 154 4.34 18.56 -0.56
CA LEU A 154 5.34 18.05 0.39
C LEU A 154 5.18 18.66 1.79
N ASP A 155 4.86 19.96 1.85
CA ASP A 155 4.57 20.67 3.09
C ASP A 155 3.28 20.15 3.74
N GLY A 156 2.20 20.00 2.96
CA GLY A 156 0.92 19.44 3.42
C GLY A 156 1.04 18.00 3.92
N GLU A 157 1.83 17.15 3.25
CA GLU A 157 2.10 15.80 3.73
C GLU A 157 2.94 15.81 5.02
N LYS A 158 3.91 16.74 5.14
CA LYS A 158 4.73 16.87 6.35
C LYS A 158 3.91 17.38 7.54
N SER A 159 3.04 18.37 7.33
CA SER A 159 2.18 18.96 8.36
C SER A 159 0.94 18.13 8.66
N ARG A 160 0.59 17.18 7.78
CA ARG A 160 -0.70 16.47 7.73
C ARG A 160 -1.92 17.38 7.57
N CYS A 161 -1.68 18.62 7.17
CA CYS A 161 -2.70 19.65 6.99
C CYS A 161 -2.34 20.47 5.75
N PRO A 162 -2.83 20.07 4.56
CA PRO A 162 -2.61 20.85 3.35
C PRO A 162 -3.18 22.26 3.48
N ARG A 163 -2.40 23.25 3.05
CA ARG A 163 -2.82 24.65 2.99
C ARG A 163 -3.71 24.86 1.76
N TRP A 164 -4.99 24.52 1.88
CA TRP A 164 -5.96 24.52 0.77
C TRP A 164 -6.13 25.88 0.09
N ASP A 165 -6.09 26.95 0.87
CA ASP A 165 -6.13 28.35 0.44
C ASP A 165 -5.04 28.69 -0.58
N THR A 166 -3.89 28.03 -0.49
CA THR A 166 -2.76 28.24 -1.41
C THR A 166 -2.61 27.12 -2.44
N LEU A 167 -2.91 25.88 -2.06
CA LEU A 167 -2.82 24.70 -2.94
C LEU A 167 -3.86 24.76 -4.05
N VAL A 168 -5.09 25.17 -3.77
CA VAL A 168 -6.17 25.17 -4.77
C VAL A 168 -5.91 26.17 -5.91
N PRO A 169 -5.57 27.45 -5.64
CA PRO A 169 -5.22 28.38 -6.72
C PRO A 169 -4.02 27.90 -7.54
N ALA A 170 -2.96 27.43 -6.88
CA ALA A 170 -1.76 26.91 -7.56
C ALA A 170 -2.09 25.73 -8.49
N MET A 171 -3.03 24.88 -8.08
CA MET A 171 -3.50 23.75 -8.87
C MET A 171 -4.37 24.15 -10.05
N LYS A 172 -5.23 25.14 -9.87
CA LYS A 172 -6.01 25.67 -10.99
C LYS A 172 -5.09 26.33 -12.02
N ASP A 173 -4.03 27.02 -11.58
CA ASP A 173 -3.02 27.60 -12.47
C ASP A 173 -2.18 26.52 -13.17
N LEU A 174 -1.93 25.39 -12.49
CA LEU A 174 -1.28 24.22 -13.06
C LEU A 174 -2.14 23.52 -14.14
N ALA A 175 -3.44 23.38 -13.88
CA ALA A 175 -4.37 22.69 -14.79
C ALA A 175 -4.82 23.56 -15.98
N ALA A 176 -4.88 24.88 -15.79
CA ALA A 176 -5.24 25.86 -16.80
C ALA A 176 -4.33 27.09 -16.66
N PRO A 177 -3.13 27.09 -17.28
CA PRO A 177 -2.14 28.16 -17.12
C PRO A 177 -2.53 29.48 -17.79
N TRP A 178 -3.57 29.46 -18.62
CA TRP A 178 -4.14 30.61 -19.30
C TRP A 178 -4.94 31.47 -18.32
N ARG A 179 -4.66 32.78 -18.33
CA ARG A 179 -5.51 33.76 -17.66
C ARG A 179 -6.61 34.17 -18.64
N HIS A 180 -7.85 33.90 -18.28
CA HIS A 180 -9.04 34.10 -19.11
C HIS A 180 -9.42 35.57 -19.35
N ASP A 181 -8.65 36.50 -18.79
CA ASP A 181 -8.94 37.93 -18.79
C ASP A 181 -8.80 38.56 -20.19
N ALA A 182 -8.18 37.87 -21.16
CA ALA A 182 -7.98 38.39 -22.53
C ALA A 182 -9.12 38.04 -23.52
N ASP A 183 -9.77 36.88 -23.37
CA ASP A 183 -10.66 36.32 -24.42
C ASP A 183 -12.09 35.99 -23.95
N GLY A 184 -12.46 36.27 -22.69
CA GLY A 184 -13.84 36.10 -22.18
C GLY A 184 -14.32 34.65 -22.04
N LEU A 185 -13.44 33.66 -22.22
CA LEU A 185 -13.75 32.25 -22.02
C LEU A 185 -13.85 31.92 -20.53
N SER A 186 -14.75 31.02 -20.12
CA SER A 186 -14.80 30.55 -18.73
C SER A 186 -13.56 29.73 -18.37
N ARG A 187 -13.04 29.94 -17.16
CA ARG A 187 -11.93 29.13 -16.63
C ARG A 187 -12.31 27.66 -16.62
N LEU A 188 -11.54 26.81 -17.30
CA LEU A 188 -11.61 25.37 -17.09
C LEU A 188 -11.15 25.12 -15.65
N ASP A 189 -12.12 25.01 -14.74
CA ASP A 189 -11.87 25.03 -13.30
C ASP A 189 -11.11 23.78 -12.80
N ALA A 190 -11.02 22.72 -13.59
CA ALA A 190 -10.23 21.52 -13.27
C ALA A 190 -9.90 20.69 -14.53
N ARG A 191 -8.67 20.19 -14.61
CA ARG A 191 -8.33 19.03 -15.46
C ARG A 191 -8.72 17.76 -14.70
N THR A 192 -9.46 16.87 -15.36
CA THR A 192 -9.76 15.52 -14.86
C THR A 192 -9.01 14.48 -15.67
N ILE A 193 -8.72 13.34 -15.05
CA ILE A 193 -8.10 12.18 -15.70
C ILE A 193 -8.99 10.94 -15.56
N GLY A 194 -8.77 9.94 -16.40
CA GLY A 194 -9.50 8.69 -16.38
C GLY A 194 -10.68 8.68 -17.34
N LEU A 195 -11.56 7.69 -17.19
CA LEU A 195 -12.70 7.53 -18.08
C LEU A 195 -13.74 8.66 -17.85
N PRO A 196 -14.44 9.14 -18.89
CA PRO A 196 -15.45 10.19 -18.75
C PRO A 196 -16.55 9.87 -17.73
N GLU A 197 -16.91 8.60 -17.56
CA GLU A 197 -17.89 8.14 -16.56
C GLU A 197 -17.32 8.03 -15.14
N MET A 198 -16.00 8.06 -14.97
CA MET A 198 -15.29 7.98 -13.68
C MET A 198 -14.14 9.01 -13.62
N PRO A 199 -14.45 10.31 -13.76
CA PRO A 199 -13.41 11.32 -13.78
C PRO A 199 -12.75 11.44 -12.41
N VAL A 200 -11.43 11.28 -12.37
CA VAL A 200 -10.63 11.57 -11.19
C VAL A 200 -10.26 13.05 -11.23
N THR A 201 -10.77 13.78 -10.25
CA THR A 201 -10.40 15.17 -10.02
C THR A 201 -9.16 15.26 -9.12
N PHE A 202 -8.46 16.39 -9.15
CA PHE A 202 -7.28 16.58 -8.31
C PHE A 202 -7.61 16.49 -6.82
N ASP A 203 -8.71 17.10 -6.37
CA ASP A 203 -9.16 17.02 -4.98
C ASP A 203 -9.47 15.59 -4.55
N TYR A 204 -10.04 14.78 -5.45
CA TYR A 204 -10.22 13.36 -5.19
C TYR A 204 -8.88 12.64 -5.01
N ALA A 205 -7.90 12.91 -5.88
CA ALA A 205 -6.56 12.33 -5.78
C ALA A 205 -5.83 12.73 -4.48
N ILE A 206 -5.95 13.99 -4.05
CA ILE A 206 -5.39 14.44 -2.76
C ILE A 206 -6.15 13.83 -1.59
N GLY A 207 -7.48 13.73 -1.67
CA GLY A 207 -8.29 13.02 -0.68
C GLY A 207 -7.81 11.59 -0.49
N LEU A 208 -7.63 10.83 -1.57
CA LEU A 208 -7.07 9.48 -1.52
C LEU A 208 -5.66 9.44 -0.92
N TRP A 209 -4.79 10.39 -1.25
CA TRP A 209 -3.46 10.49 -0.64
C TRP A 209 -3.58 10.69 0.88
N MET A 210 -4.39 11.64 1.33
CA MET A 210 -4.59 11.91 2.76
C MET A 210 -5.18 10.69 3.48
N VAL A 211 -6.16 10.00 2.88
CA VAL A 211 -6.72 8.75 3.42
C VAL A 211 -5.64 7.70 3.59
N LYS A 212 -4.73 7.53 2.62
CA LYS A 212 -3.59 6.60 2.77
C LYS A 212 -2.68 6.98 3.93
N GLY A 213 -2.46 8.27 4.16
CA GLY A 213 -1.73 8.79 5.31
C GLY A 213 -2.41 8.43 6.64
N GLU A 214 -3.72 8.65 6.73
CA GLU A 214 -4.52 8.35 7.92
C GLU A 214 -4.55 6.83 8.19
N VAL A 215 -4.80 6.00 7.17
CA VAL A 215 -4.75 4.54 7.28
C VAL A 215 -3.38 4.07 7.79
N THR A 216 -2.29 4.62 7.25
CA THR A 216 -0.92 4.30 7.69
C THR A 216 -0.76 4.62 9.18
N GLN A 217 -1.18 5.81 9.61
CA GLN A 217 -1.09 6.21 11.00
C GLN A 217 -1.92 5.30 11.92
N GLN A 218 -3.16 5.01 11.56
CA GLN A 218 -4.06 4.19 12.36
C GLN A 218 -3.59 2.72 12.44
N LEU A 219 -2.94 2.20 11.38
CA LEU A 219 -2.27 0.89 11.40
C LEU A 219 -1.03 0.90 12.31
N GLU A 220 -0.23 1.96 12.30
CA GLU A 220 0.94 2.08 13.19
C GLU A 220 0.55 2.09 14.67
N MET A 221 -0.55 2.78 15.00
CA MET A 221 -1.10 2.91 16.35
C MET A 221 -1.98 1.72 16.77
N GLU A 222 -2.21 0.75 15.87
CA GLU A 222 -3.10 -0.41 16.09
C GLU A 222 -4.54 -0.02 16.47
N SER A 223 -5.02 1.10 15.93
CA SER A 223 -6.33 1.69 16.27
C SER A 223 -7.46 1.20 15.36
N ILE A 224 -7.14 0.60 14.21
CA ILE A 224 -8.14 -0.03 13.35
C ILE A 224 -8.62 -1.34 14.00
N GLN A 225 -9.94 -1.45 14.14
CA GLN A 225 -10.57 -2.61 14.76
C GLN A 225 -10.38 -3.88 13.91
N PRO A 226 -10.18 -5.07 14.53
CA PRO A 226 -10.00 -6.32 13.79
C PRO A 226 -11.14 -6.63 12.80
N HIS A 227 -12.39 -6.38 13.19
CA HIS A 227 -13.54 -6.61 12.33
C HIS A 227 -13.52 -5.73 11.07
N ALA A 228 -13.05 -4.47 11.17
CA ALA A 228 -12.95 -3.55 10.04
C ALA A 228 -11.88 -4.02 9.03
N LEU A 229 -10.79 -4.64 9.50
CA LEU A 229 -9.78 -5.24 8.61
C LEU A 229 -10.34 -6.42 7.81
N LEU A 230 -11.14 -7.28 8.45
CA LEU A 230 -11.74 -8.43 7.79
C LEU A 230 -12.80 -8.01 6.77
N LEU A 231 -13.67 -7.08 7.15
CA LEU A 231 -14.67 -6.51 6.24
C LEU A 231 -14.01 -5.81 5.04
N ALA A 232 -12.96 -5.01 5.28
CA ALA A 232 -12.21 -4.36 4.21
C ALA A 232 -11.57 -5.37 3.26
N ARG A 233 -11.07 -6.49 3.79
CA ARG A 233 -10.46 -7.56 2.98
C ARG A 233 -11.49 -8.26 2.11
N GLU A 234 -12.66 -8.57 2.65
CA GLU A 234 -13.75 -9.19 1.89
C GLU A 234 -14.20 -8.30 0.74
N GLU A 235 -14.49 -7.03 1.04
CA GLU A 235 -14.88 -6.08 0.01
C GLU A 235 -13.79 -5.87 -1.03
N PHE A 236 -12.54 -5.76 -0.57
CA PHE A 236 -11.39 -5.62 -1.44
C PHE A 236 -11.26 -6.80 -2.41
N ARG A 237 -11.44 -8.05 -1.95
CA ARG A 237 -11.38 -9.23 -2.81
C ARG A 237 -12.42 -9.17 -3.93
N CYS A 238 -13.66 -8.82 -3.57
CA CYS A 238 -14.75 -8.69 -4.54
C CYS A 238 -14.47 -7.58 -5.56
N GLY A 239 -14.09 -6.38 -5.09
CA GLY A 239 -13.80 -5.24 -5.96
C GLY A 239 -12.54 -5.45 -6.81
N TRP A 240 -11.50 -6.08 -6.26
CA TRP A 240 -10.26 -6.36 -6.97
C TRP A 240 -10.45 -7.39 -8.07
N ALA A 241 -11.20 -8.46 -7.81
CA ALA A 241 -11.52 -9.46 -8.84
C ALA A 241 -12.30 -8.84 -10.01
N ALA A 242 -13.30 -8.00 -9.71
CA ALA A 242 -14.04 -7.26 -10.73
C ALA A 242 -13.12 -6.31 -11.51
N TYR A 243 -12.31 -5.52 -10.82
CA TYR A 243 -11.35 -4.62 -11.46
C TYR A 243 -10.38 -5.36 -12.37
N GLN A 244 -9.81 -6.48 -11.94
CA GLN A 244 -8.86 -7.25 -12.77
C GLN A 244 -9.55 -7.83 -14.02
N ASN A 245 -10.81 -8.26 -13.94
CA ASN A 245 -11.57 -8.73 -15.09
C ASN A 245 -11.83 -7.60 -16.11
N ASP A 246 -12.15 -6.40 -15.62
CA ASP A 246 -12.49 -5.26 -16.46
C ASP A 246 -11.25 -4.48 -16.95
N ARG A 247 -10.09 -4.68 -16.31
CA ARG A 247 -8.86 -3.89 -16.50
C ARG A 247 -8.48 -3.68 -17.96
N ALA A 248 -8.46 -4.76 -18.75
CA ALA A 248 -8.08 -4.70 -20.16
C ALA A 248 -9.09 -3.89 -20.99
N ALA A 249 -10.39 -4.02 -20.67
CA ALA A 249 -11.44 -3.24 -21.33
C ALA A 249 -11.38 -1.75 -20.92
N LEU A 250 -11.09 -1.45 -19.66
CA LEU A 250 -10.86 -0.08 -19.18
C LEU A 250 -9.67 0.57 -19.88
N ALA A 251 -8.55 -0.16 -20.01
CA ALA A 251 -7.38 0.31 -20.75
C ALA A 251 -7.70 0.61 -22.23
N ALA A 252 -8.45 -0.27 -22.90
CA ALA A 252 -8.85 -0.08 -24.31
C ALA A 252 -9.73 1.17 -24.51
N ARG A 253 -10.54 1.54 -23.51
CA ARG A 253 -11.44 2.70 -23.53
C ARG A 253 -10.79 3.99 -23.03
N GLY A 254 -9.65 3.89 -22.32
CA GLY A 254 -9.00 5.00 -21.63
C GLY A 254 -8.37 6.06 -22.51
N GLY A 255 -8.19 5.82 -23.81
CA GLY A 255 -7.57 6.79 -24.72
C GLY A 255 -6.20 7.26 -24.23
N ALA A 256 -6.03 8.57 -24.03
CA ALA A 256 -4.80 9.16 -23.48
C ALA A 256 -4.48 8.68 -22.05
N ASP A 257 -5.49 8.24 -21.30
CA ASP A 257 -5.38 7.78 -19.91
C ASP A 257 -5.33 6.25 -19.80
N ALA A 258 -5.22 5.52 -20.93
CA ALA A 258 -5.12 4.05 -20.94
C ALA A 258 -4.00 3.51 -20.04
N ALA A 259 -2.91 4.27 -19.89
CA ALA A 259 -1.79 3.92 -19.03
C ALA A 259 -2.16 3.81 -17.54
N LEU A 260 -3.22 4.48 -17.08
CA LEU A 260 -3.72 4.37 -15.70
C LEU A 260 -4.22 2.95 -15.37
N PHE A 261 -4.65 2.20 -16.40
CA PHE A 261 -5.18 0.85 -16.27
C PHE A 261 -4.19 -0.23 -16.72
N ALA A 262 -2.98 0.14 -17.16
CA ALA A 262 -1.98 -0.82 -17.62
C ALA A 262 -1.51 -1.73 -16.48
N GLU A 263 -1.37 -3.03 -16.73
CA GLU A 263 -0.83 -3.98 -15.74
C GLU A 263 0.62 -3.61 -15.38
N PRO A 264 1.00 -3.55 -14.10
CA PRO A 264 2.37 -3.26 -13.71
C PRO A 264 3.33 -4.35 -14.17
N THR A 265 4.47 -3.93 -14.72
CA THR A 265 5.51 -4.86 -15.15
C THR A 265 6.23 -5.48 -13.95
N GLY A 266 6.17 -6.81 -13.83
CA GLY A 266 6.89 -7.59 -12.81
C GLY A 266 6.10 -7.87 -11.53
N SER A 267 6.51 -8.91 -10.80
CA SER A 267 5.77 -9.38 -9.62
C SER A 267 5.76 -8.37 -8.47
N GLU A 268 6.86 -7.64 -8.26
CA GLU A 268 6.95 -6.66 -7.17
C GLU A 268 5.98 -5.50 -7.39
N ALA A 269 5.91 -4.96 -8.60
CA ALA A 269 5.02 -3.85 -8.93
C ALA A 269 3.55 -4.25 -8.78
N ARG A 270 3.18 -5.48 -9.20
CA ARG A 270 1.83 -6.03 -9.02
C ARG A 270 1.46 -6.23 -7.55
N ILE A 271 2.39 -6.72 -6.73
CA ILE A 271 2.17 -6.87 -5.28
C ILE A 271 1.98 -5.51 -4.62
N ARG A 272 2.78 -4.51 -5.00
CA ARG A 272 2.63 -3.14 -4.48
C ARG A 272 1.29 -2.54 -4.86
N GLU A 273 0.87 -2.68 -6.13
CA GLU A 273 -0.45 -2.22 -6.57
C GLU A 273 -1.58 -2.90 -5.78
N HIS A 274 -1.49 -4.21 -5.56
CA HIS A 274 -2.47 -4.98 -4.81
C HIS A 274 -2.60 -4.47 -3.35
N VAL A 275 -1.46 -4.28 -2.67
CA VAL A 275 -1.43 -3.76 -1.29
C VAL A 275 -1.88 -2.30 -1.22
N ASP A 276 -1.43 -1.46 -2.14
CA ASP A 276 -1.79 -0.04 -2.17
C ASP A 276 -3.28 0.16 -2.48
N SER A 277 -3.89 -0.67 -3.32
CA SER A 277 -5.32 -0.63 -3.61
C SER A 277 -6.16 -1.04 -2.40
N PHE A 278 -5.69 -1.99 -1.60
CA PHE A 278 -6.34 -2.36 -0.34
C PHE A 278 -6.39 -1.19 0.65
N THR A 279 -5.36 -0.34 0.72
CA THR A 279 -5.35 0.79 1.66
C THR A 279 -6.51 1.77 1.45
N SER A 280 -6.95 1.98 0.21
CA SER A 280 -8.12 2.82 -0.10
C SER A 280 -9.42 2.18 0.36
N THR A 281 -9.57 0.86 0.16
CA THR A 281 -10.75 0.11 0.64
C THR A 281 -10.81 0.12 2.17
N LEU A 282 -9.67 -0.10 2.82
CA LEU A 282 -9.55 -0.05 4.27
C LEU A 282 -9.90 1.33 4.82
N GLY A 283 -9.43 2.42 4.20
CA GLY A 283 -9.77 3.78 4.61
C GLY A 283 -11.28 4.05 4.57
N ARG A 284 -11.98 3.53 3.56
CA ARG A 284 -13.44 3.64 3.47
C ARG A 284 -14.15 2.81 4.53
N VAL A 285 -13.84 1.51 4.64
CA VAL A 285 -14.49 0.61 5.61
C VAL A 285 -14.23 1.03 7.06
N ALA A 286 -13.03 1.52 7.37
CA ALA A 286 -12.68 1.99 8.71
C ALA A 286 -13.29 3.38 9.05
N GLY A 287 -14.08 3.99 8.15
CA GLY A 287 -14.69 5.31 8.38
C GLY A 287 -13.69 6.46 8.38
N LEU A 288 -12.50 6.27 7.81
CA LEU A 288 -11.43 7.28 7.74
C LEU A 288 -11.57 8.17 6.51
N ALA A 289 -12.23 7.67 5.46
CA ALA A 289 -12.38 8.40 4.19
C ALA A 289 -13.28 9.64 4.32
N ASP A 290 -14.47 9.50 4.89
CA ASP A 290 -15.47 10.58 4.89
C ASP A 290 -14.97 11.85 5.59
N PRO A 291 -14.37 11.79 6.80
CA PRO A 291 -13.84 12.99 7.45
C PRO A 291 -12.73 13.67 6.65
N VAL A 292 -11.89 12.89 5.96
CA VAL A 292 -10.82 13.42 5.10
C VAL A 292 -11.42 14.13 3.89
N PHE A 293 -12.36 13.50 3.20
CA PHE A 293 -13.03 14.12 2.04
C PHE A 293 -13.88 15.33 2.44
N ASP A 294 -14.48 15.34 3.64
CA ASP A 294 -15.14 16.53 4.19
C ASP A 294 -14.16 17.67 4.42
N ALA A 295 -12.99 17.39 5.00
CA ALA A 295 -11.95 18.40 5.20
C ALA A 295 -11.41 18.93 3.86
N VAL A 296 -11.19 18.06 2.88
CA VAL A 296 -10.81 18.47 1.51
C VAL A 296 -11.88 19.38 0.92
N ARG A 297 -13.15 18.94 0.89
CA ARG A 297 -14.27 19.72 0.34
C ARG A 297 -14.46 21.05 1.06
N ALA A 298 -14.32 21.08 2.39
CA ALA A 298 -14.39 22.31 3.18
C ALA A 298 -13.23 23.27 2.85
N GLY A 299 -12.01 22.73 2.69
CA GLY A 299 -10.83 23.48 2.25
C GLY A 299 -11.03 24.13 0.87
N LEU A 300 -11.62 23.40 -0.09
CA LEU A 300 -11.94 23.92 -1.42
C LEU A 300 -13.02 25.02 -1.41
N ARG A 301 -13.94 24.98 -0.43
CA ARG A 301 -15.10 25.89 -0.34
C ARG A 301 -14.79 27.20 0.38
N ARG A 302 -13.70 27.28 1.17
CA ARG A 302 -13.23 28.52 1.80
C ARG A 302 -12.67 29.44 0.70
N ARG A 303 -13.57 30.21 0.11
CA ARG A 303 -13.30 31.34 -0.79
C ARG A 303 -13.06 32.60 0.02
#